data_AF-A0AA43Q8K7-F1
#
_entry.id   AF-A0AA43Q8K7-F1
#
_cell.length_a   1.000
_cell.length_b   1.000
_cell.length_c   1.000
_cell.angle_alpha   90.00
_cell.angle_beta   90.00
_cell.angle_gamma   90.00
#
_symmetry.space_group_name_H-M   'P 1'
#
loop_
_entity.id
_entity.type
_entity.pdbx_description
1 polymer ?
#
loop_
_entity_poly.entity_id
_entity_poly.type
_entity_poly.pdbx_seq_one_letter_code
_entity_poly.pdbx_strand_id
1 'polypeptide(L)'
;MKPIIKTLSVRVRDKHARVLNRMAFDVNQVWNAANAYSDEFSWIPVPEVGYMNFGTSAFELMKDLKGLRKERGMIIDSTAVQETIAVHAKARKQFKKNKLNWRCSGGKKALG
;
A
#
# COMPACT_ATOMS: atom_id res chain seq x y z
N MET A 1 -30.99 26.99 43.94
CA MET A 1 -30.73 25.65 43.35
C MET A 1 -29.29 25.59 42.89
N LYS A 2 -28.50 24.60 43.33
CA LYS A 2 -27.13 24.40 42.81
C LYS A 2 -27.21 23.80 41.40
N PRO A 3 -26.45 24.31 40.42
CA PRO A 3 -26.41 23.70 39.09
C PRO A 3 -25.77 22.31 39.19
N ILE A 4 -26.45 21.30 38.65
CA ILE A 4 -25.91 19.94 38.50
C ILE A 4 -25.00 19.97 37.26
N ILE A 5 -23.69 20.01 37.49
CA ILE A 5 -22.69 19.95 36.42
C ILE A 5 -22.37 18.47 36.17
N LYS A 6 -22.69 17.97 34.98
CA LYS A 6 -22.31 16.62 34.53
C LYS A 6 -21.22 16.73 33.47
N THR A 7 -20.05 16.20 33.76
CA THR A 7 -18.93 16.14 32.81
C THR A 7 -19.13 14.95 31.87
N LEU A 8 -19.40 15.21 30.59
CA LEU A 8 -19.48 14.19 29.55
C LEU A 8 -18.07 13.84 29.05
N SER A 9 -17.61 12.61 29.31
CA SER A 9 -16.40 12.07 28.69
C SER A 9 -16.76 11.47 27.34
N VAL A 10 -16.58 12.24 26.26
CA VAL A 10 -16.81 11.76 24.89
C VAL A 10 -15.47 11.36 24.29
N ARG A 11 -15.32 10.08 23.91
CA ARG A 11 -14.13 9.60 23.20
C ARG A 11 -14.21 10.02 21.73
N VAL A 12 -13.54 11.12 21.38
CA VAL A 12 -13.46 11.65 19.99
C VAL A 12 -12.77 10.68 19.00
N ARG A 13 -12.11 9.63 19.52
CA ARG A 13 -11.27 8.68 18.79
C ARG A 13 -11.94 8.02 17.58
N ASP A 14 -13.25 7.77 17.62
CA ASP A 14 -13.89 6.88 16.65
C ASP A 14 -14.58 7.60 15.48
N LYS A 15 -14.68 8.94 15.50
CA LYS A 15 -15.31 9.72 14.41
C LYS A 15 -14.64 9.47 13.06
N HIS A 16 -13.31 9.37 13.05
CA HIS A 16 -12.52 9.20 11.83
C HIS A 16 -12.06 7.75 11.62
N ALA A 17 -12.37 6.82 12.53
CA ALA A 17 -11.92 5.45 12.46
C ALA A 17 -12.32 4.76 11.14
N ARG A 18 -13.55 5.01 10.67
CA ARG A 18 -14.03 4.47 9.38
C ARG A 18 -13.21 4.98 8.19
N VAL A 19 -12.88 6.27 8.18
CA VAL A 19 -12.10 6.90 7.10
C VAL A 19 -10.65 6.41 7.13
N LEU A 20 -10.03 6.37 8.31
CA LEU A 20 -8.66 5.88 8.47
C LEU A 20 -8.53 4.40 8.10
N ASN A 21 -9.51 3.57 8.47
CA ASN A 21 -9.55 2.16 8.05
C ASN A 21 -9.65 2.03 6.53
N ARG A 22 -10.42 2.91 5.87
CA ARG A 22 -10.49 2.93 4.40
C ARG A 22 -9.17 3.39 3.78
N MET A 23 -8.52 4.41 4.32
CA MET A 23 -7.20 4.85 3.85
C MET A 23 -6.15 3.74 4.00
N ALA A 24 -6.15 3.05 5.14
CA ALA A 24 -5.24 1.93 5.39
C ALA A 24 -5.48 0.77 4.40
N PHE A 25 -6.74 0.50 4.05
CA PHE A 25 -7.08 -0.46 3.01
C PHE A 25 -6.55 -0.01 1.65
N ASP A 26 -6.77 1.24 1.25
CA ASP A 26 -6.31 1.77 -0.04
C ASP A 26 -4.78 1.71 -0.17
N VAL A 27 -4.04 2.07 0.89
CA VAL A 27 -2.57 1.91 0.94
C VAL A 27 -2.16 0.45 0.76
N ASN A 28 -2.87 -0.48 1.39
CA ASN A 28 -2.60 -1.91 1.21
C ASN A 28 -2.85 -2.36 -0.23
N GLN A 29 -3.88 -1.83 -0.89
CA GLN A 29 -4.16 -2.12 -2.30
C GLN A 29 -3.07 -1.57 -3.23
N VAL A 30 -2.51 -0.40 -2.93
CA VAL A 30 -1.35 0.16 -3.67
C VAL A 30 -0.13 -0.75 -3.52
N TRP A 31 0.19 -1.15 -2.28
CA TRP A 31 1.30 -2.06 -2.01
C TRP A 31 1.14 -3.38 -2.78
N ASN A 32 -0.04 -3.99 -2.70
CA ASN A 32 -0.31 -5.26 -3.38
C ASN A 32 -0.24 -5.13 -4.91
N ALA A 33 -0.68 -4.00 -5.47
CA ALA A 33 -0.51 -3.73 -6.90
C ALA A 33 0.98 -3.63 -7.25
N ALA A 34 1.76 -2.80 -6.54
CA ALA A 34 3.20 -2.68 -6.76
C ALA A 34 3.94 -4.02 -6.63
N ASN A 35 3.53 -4.85 -5.67
CA ASN A 35 4.10 -6.16 -5.42
C ASN A 35 3.76 -7.20 -6.50
N ALA A 36 2.59 -7.09 -7.13
CA ALA A 36 2.21 -7.93 -8.27
C ALA A 36 3.01 -7.55 -9.52
N TYR A 37 3.06 -6.25 -9.84
CA TYR A 37 3.84 -5.73 -10.98
C TYR A 37 5.33 -6.06 -10.83
N SER A 38 5.89 -5.89 -9.63
CA SER A 38 7.29 -6.22 -9.43
C SER A 38 7.59 -7.72 -9.55
N ASP A 39 6.65 -8.60 -9.24
CA ASP A 39 6.82 -10.04 -9.42
C ASP A 39 6.83 -10.41 -10.91
N GLU A 40 5.91 -9.83 -11.69
CA GLU A 40 5.72 -10.09 -13.11
C GLU A 40 6.82 -9.48 -13.99
N PHE A 41 7.18 -8.22 -13.77
CA PHE A 41 8.05 -7.46 -14.69
C PHE A 41 9.53 -7.44 -14.33
N SER A 42 9.95 -8.10 -13.23
CA SER A 42 11.38 -8.11 -12.86
C SER A 42 12.22 -9.05 -13.73
N TRP A 43 11.62 -10.05 -14.37
CA TRP A 43 12.30 -11.02 -15.23
C TRP A 43 12.08 -10.67 -16.70
N ILE A 44 13.16 -10.29 -17.39
CA ILE A 44 13.11 -9.85 -18.77
C ILE A 44 13.81 -10.89 -19.66
N PRO A 45 13.18 -11.35 -20.76
CA PRO A 45 13.84 -12.23 -21.72
C PRO A 45 14.84 -11.42 -22.56
N VAL A 46 16.10 -11.79 -22.48
CA VAL A 46 17.18 -11.21 -23.28
C VAL A 46 17.55 -12.21 -24.38
N PRO A 47 17.54 -11.81 -25.66
CA PRO A 47 17.96 -12.67 -26.77
C PRO A 47 19.33 -13.29 -26.48
N GLU A 48 19.50 -14.56 -26.83
CA GLU A 48 20.77 -15.32 -26.69
C GLU A 48 21.24 -15.58 -25.24
N VAL A 49 20.66 -14.92 -24.22
CA VAL A 49 21.04 -15.05 -22.81
C VAL A 49 19.96 -15.76 -21.96
N GLY A 50 18.69 -15.63 -22.34
CA GLY A 50 17.55 -16.15 -21.58
C GLY A 50 16.95 -15.12 -20.63
N TYR A 51 16.26 -15.57 -19.58
CA TYR A 51 15.61 -14.67 -18.62
C TYR A 51 16.61 -14.12 -17.61
N MET A 52 16.68 -12.79 -17.51
CA MET A 52 17.54 -12.10 -16.55
C MET A 52 16.71 -11.22 -15.63
N ASN A 53 17.06 -11.19 -14.35
CA ASN A 53 16.37 -10.39 -13.35
C ASN A 53 17.00 -8.99 -13.27
N PHE A 54 16.28 -7.98 -13.76
CA PHE A 54 16.69 -6.57 -13.67
C PHE A 54 16.03 -5.84 -12.50
N GLY A 55 15.09 -6.51 -11.81
CA GLY A 55 14.22 -5.88 -10.84
C GLY A 55 13.30 -4.86 -11.49
N THR A 56 12.63 -4.07 -10.66
CA THR A 56 11.85 -2.92 -11.12
C THR A 56 12.21 -1.71 -10.27
N SER A 57 12.28 -0.52 -10.86
CA SER A 57 12.52 0.70 -10.11
C SER A 57 11.22 1.26 -9.50
N ALA A 58 11.35 2.13 -8.49
CA ALA A 58 10.18 2.85 -7.97
C ALA A 58 9.56 3.77 -9.04
N PHE A 59 10.39 4.35 -9.92
CA PHE A 59 9.95 5.25 -10.98
C PHE A 59 9.07 4.56 -12.02
N GLU A 60 9.45 3.35 -12.45
CA GLU A 60 8.64 2.54 -13.37
C GLU A 60 7.31 2.16 -12.73
N LEU A 61 7.34 1.65 -11.49
CA LEU A 61 6.11 1.29 -10.77
C LEU A 61 5.17 2.50 -10.58
N MET A 62 5.70 3.69 -10.33
CA MET A 62 4.90 4.93 -10.24
C MET A 62 4.25 5.31 -11.58
N LYS A 63 4.95 5.07 -12.70
CA LYS A 63 4.43 5.32 -14.05
C LYS A 63 3.30 4.34 -14.38
N ASP A 64 3.52 3.06 -14.11
CA ASP A 64 2.57 2.00 -14.43
C ASP A 64 1.32 2.07 -13.55
N LEU A 65 1.46 2.46 -12.27
CA LEU A 65 0.36 2.56 -11.32
C LEU A 65 -0.27 3.95 -11.22
N LYS A 66 0.03 4.87 -12.15
CA LYS A 66 -0.49 6.25 -12.13
C LYS A 66 -2.03 6.32 -12.15
N GLY A 67 -2.69 5.39 -12.84
CA GLY A 67 -4.16 5.30 -12.97
C GLY A 67 -4.89 4.67 -11.77
N LEU A 68 -4.15 3.94 -10.93
CA LEU A 68 -4.70 3.03 -9.92
C LEU A 68 -5.72 3.70 -8.97
N ARG A 69 -5.42 4.94 -8.55
CA ARG A 69 -6.27 5.71 -7.64
C ARG A 69 -7.65 5.96 -8.24
N LYS A 70 -7.70 6.37 -9.51
CA LYS A 70 -8.94 6.71 -10.23
C LYS A 70 -9.73 5.46 -10.55
N GLU A 71 -9.06 4.40 -11.03
CA GLU A 71 -9.68 3.13 -11.39
C GLU A 71 -10.36 2.44 -10.21
N ARG A 72 -9.78 2.53 -9.01
CA ARG A 72 -10.28 1.85 -7.81
C ARG A 72 -11.07 2.76 -6.86
N GLY A 73 -11.32 4.01 -7.25
CA GLY A 73 -12.06 4.98 -6.41
C GLY A 73 -11.43 5.18 -5.04
N MET A 74 -10.11 5.29 -4.98
CA MET A 74 -9.36 5.43 -3.72
C MET A 74 -9.51 6.84 -3.14
N ILE A 75 -9.57 6.93 -1.81
CA ILE A 75 -9.68 8.20 -1.08
C ILE A 75 -8.33 8.81 -0.74
N ILE A 76 -7.25 8.03 -0.82
CA ILE A 76 -5.88 8.51 -0.59
C ILE A 76 -5.40 9.44 -1.71
N ASP A 77 -4.53 10.39 -1.36
CA ASP A 77 -3.93 11.28 -2.34
C ASP A 77 -2.86 10.58 -3.20
N SER A 78 -2.57 11.14 -4.37
CA SER A 78 -1.48 10.70 -5.25
C SER A 78 -0.12 10.67 -4.55
N THR A 79 0.14 11.59 -3.62
CA THR A 79 1.40 11.62 -2.86
C THR A 79 1.55 10.36 -2.02
N ALA A 80 0.48 9.94 -1.33
CA ALA A 80 0.48 8.72 -0.52
C ALA A 80 0.67 7.46 -1.39
N VAL A 81 0.13 7.43 -2.61
CA VAL A 81 0.35 6.33 -3.56
C VAL A 81 1.84 6.24 -3.92
N GLN A 82 2.46 7.36 -4.27
CA GLN A 82 3.88 7.42 -4.65
C GLN A 82 4.79 7.02 -3.48
N GLU A 83 4.55 7.57 -2.29
CA GLU A 83 5.31 7.21 -1.08
C GLU A 83 5.20 5.73 -0.74
N THR A 84 4.00 5.14 -0.87
CA THR A 84 3.80 3.70 -0.66
C THR A 84 4.66 2.88 -1.62
N ILE A 85 4.72 3.26 -2.90
CA ILE A 85 5.55 2.59 -3.91
C ILE A 85 7.05 2.76 -3.58
N ALA A 86 7.47 3.94 -3.13
CA ALA A 86 8.85 4.19 -2.73
C ALA A 86 9.28 3.32 -1.54
N VAL A 87 8.42 3.17 -0.52
CA VAL A 87 8.67 2.29 0.62
C VAL A 87 8.71 0.82 0.18
N HIS A 88 7.81 0.39 -0.71
CA HIS A 88 7.82 -0.96 -1.28
C HIS A 88 9.15 -1.26 -2.00
N ALA A 89 9.62 -0.35 -2.87
CA ALA A 89 10.89 -0.52 -3.56
C ALA A 89 12.08 -0.58 -2.60
N LYS A 90 12.09 0.25 -1.55
CA LYS A 90 13.11 0.20 -0.49
C LYS A 90 13.11 -1.14 0.24
N ALA A 91 11.93 -1.66 0.58
CA ALA A 91 11.79 -2.96 1.23
C ALA A 91 12.28 -4.11 0.33
N ARG A 92 11.92 -4.11 -0.96
CA ARG A 92 12.42 -5.12 -1.92
C ARG A 92 13.94 -5.11 -2.01
N LYS A 93 14.56 -3.93 -2.05
CA LYS A 93 16.02 -3.78 -2.06
C LYS A 93 16.65 -4.33 -0.78
N GLN A 94 16.05 -4.05 0.38
CA GLN A 94 16.52 -4.58 1.67
C GLN A 94 16.48 -6.11 1.72
N PHE A 95 15.37 -6.71 1.28
CA PHE A 95 15.17 -8.16 1.35
C PHE A 95 15.69 -8.93 0.13
N LYS A 96 16.18 -8.24 -0.91
CA LYS A 96 16.66 -8.81 -2.17
C LYS A 96 15.63 -9.72 -2.84
N LYS A 97 14.36 -9.29 -2.88
CA LYS A 97 13.24 -10.05 -3.46
C LYS A 97 12.42 -9.21 -4.42
N ASN A 98 11.96 -9.82 -5.52
CA ASN A 98 11.04 -9.19 -6.47
C ASN A 98 9.63 -9.07 -5.89
N LYS A 99 9.21 -10.09 -5.12
CA LYS A 99 7.92 -10.14 -4.42
C LYS A 99 8.14 -10.31 -2.93
N LEU A 100 7.47 -9.47 -2.14
CA LEU A 100 7.45 -9.56 -0.69
C LEU A 100 6.23 -10.37 -0.24
N ASN A 101 6.37 -11.17 0.81
CA ASN A 101 5.24 -11.82 1.47
C ASN A 101 4.52 -10.79 2.35
N TRP A 102 3.69 -9.98 1.71
CA TRP A 102 2.91 -8.92 2.35
C TRP A 102 1.46 -9.35 2.61
N ARG A 103 0.83 -8.63 3.52
CA ARG A 103 -0.52 -8.87 4.03
C ARG A 103 -1.59 -8.66 2.93
N CYS A 104 -2.43 -9.68 2.72
CA CYS A 104 -3.60 -9.59 1.85
C CYS A 104 -4.80 -8.98 2.59
N SER A 105 -5.52 -8.06 1.94
CA SER A 105 -6.77 -7.52 2.45
C SER A 105 -7.82 -8.63 2.56
N GLY A 106 -8.42 -8.83 3.74
CA GLY A 106 -9.44 -9.89 3.96
C GLY A 106 -8.90 -11.28 4.29
N GLY A 107 -7.57 -11.48 4.31
CA GLY A 107 -6.96 -12.69 4.87
C GLY A 107 -7.00 -12.70 6.41
N LYS A 108 -6.73 -13.86 7.02
CA LYS A 108 -6.57 -13.95 8.49
C LYS A 108 -5.59 -12.87 8.95
N LYS A 109 -6.10 -11.86 9.66
CA LYS A 109 -5.25 -10.97 10.44
C LYS A 109 -4.52 -11.88 11.41
N ALA A 110 -3.20 -11.86 11.44
CA ALA A 110 -2.46 -12.44 12.54
C ALA A 110 -2.94 -11.72 13.82
N LEU A 111 -3.85 -12.37 14.52
CA LEU A 111 -4.37 -11.99 15.82
C LEU A 111 -3.57 -12.84 16.81
N GLY A 112 -2.66 -12.22 17.56
CA GLY A 112 -1.78 -12.93 18.50
C GLY A 112 -0.56 -13.52 17.83
#